data_AF-A0A920PE97-F1
#
_entry.id   AF-A0A920PE97-F1
#
_cell.length_a   1.000
_cell.length_b   1.000
_cell.length_c   1.000
_cell.angle_alpha   90.00
_cell.angle_beta   90.00
_cell.angle_gamma   90.00
#
_symmetry.space_group_name_H-M   'P 1'
#
loop_
_entity.id
_entity.type
_entity.pdbx_description
1 polymer ?
#
loop_
_entity_poly.entity_id
_entity_poly.type
_entity_poly.pdbx_seq_one_letter_code
_entity_poly.pdbx_strand_id
1 'polypeptide(L)'
;MPKWTIEEAREHYNIRGWGAGYFDINAKGNIVVRPNRKNKHDIDLKNLVDDIQSKGYSLPVLIRFSDILKASIANLANSFQRSSMNTNIMVNTTGISDQGQPAKTGC
;
A
#
# COMPACT_ATOMS: atom_id res chain seq x y z
N MET A 1 -29.02 -17.29 19.26
CA MET A 1 -28.51 -16.42 18.16
C MET A 1 -27.66 -17.29 17.25
N PRO A 2 -27.81 -17.23 15.92
CA PRO A 2 -26.92 -17.95 15.01
C PRO A 2 -25.49 -17.43 15.18
N LYS A 3 -24.52 -18.36 15.23
CA LYS A 3 -23.10 -18.04 15.40
C LYS A 3 -22.56 -17.56 14.06
N TRP A 4 -22.18 -16.29 13.97
CA TRP A 4 -21.54 -15.75 12.76
C TRP A 4 -20.33 -16.57 12.36
N THR A 5 -20.27 -16.92 11.08
CA THR A 5 -19.13 -17.52 10.44
C THR A 5 -18.11 -16.45 10.05
N ILE A 6 -16.86 -16.88 9.84
CA ILE A 6 -15.79 -15.99 9.40
C ILE A 6 -16.11 -15.41 8.01
N GLU A 7 -16.76 -16.18 7.14
CA GLU A 7 -17.11 -15.72 5.80
C GLU A 7 -18.21 -14.65 5.85
N GLU A 8 -19.24 -14.84 6.66
CA GLU A 8 -20.26 -13.82 6.91
C GLU A 8 -19.63 -12.53 7.47
N ALA A 9 -18.66 -12.63 8.38
CA ALA A 9 -17.94 -11.46 8.89
C ALA A 9 -17.11 -10.76 7.78
N ARG A 10 -16.45 -11.53 6.90
CA ARG A 10 -15.69 -10.96 5.76
C ARG A 10 -16.61 -10.21 4.81
N GLU A 11 -17.79 -10.76 4.53
CA GLU A 11 -18.78 -10.16 3.65
C GLU A 11 -19.43 -8.93 4.31
N HIS A 12 -19.88 -9.06 5.56
CA HIS A 12 -20.55 -8.01 6.29
C HIS A 12 -19.69 -6.75 6.46
N TYR A 13 -18.40 -6.92 6.76
CA TYR A 13 -17.44 -5.80 6.86
C TYR A 13 -16.74 -5.49 5.53
N ASN A 14 -17.12 -6.15 4.44
CA ASN A 14 -16.56 -5.99 3.10
C ASN A 14 -15.02 -5.99 3.07
N ILE A 15 -14.39 -6.88 3.85
CA ILE A 15 -12.92 -6.91 4.02
C ILE A 15 -12.23 -7.09 2.67
N ARG A 16 -12.81 -7.86 1.75
CA ARG A 16 -12.25 -8.08 0.42
C ARG A 16 -12.32 -6.83 -0.47
N GLY A 17 -13.32 -5.97 -0.28
CA GLY A 17 -13.51 -4.75 -1.07
C GLY A 17 -12.46 -3.68 -0.76
N TRP A 18 -12.20 -3.41 0.52
CA TRP A 18 -11.24 -2.37 0.94
C TRP A 18 -9.86 -2.91 1.32
N GLY A 19 -9.77 -4.18 1.73
CA GLY A 19 -8.54 -4.76 2.26
C GLY A 19 -7.42 -4.93 1.24
N ALA A 20 -7.73 -4.96 -0.06
CA ALA A 20 -6.77 -5.00 -1.18
C ALA A 20 -5.66 -6.08 -1.06
N GLY A 21 -5.93 -7.16 -0.32
CA GLY A 21 -4.97 -8.22 0.00
C GLY A 21 -4.01 -7.91 1.15
N TYR A 22 -4.07 -6.70 1.74
CA TYR A 22 -3.33 -6.32 2.93
C TYR A 22 -4.07 -6.68 4.22
N PHE A 23 -5.40 -6.72 4.22
CA PHE A 23 -6.22 -7.04 5.39
C PHE A 23 -7.10 -8.25 5.13
N ASP A 24 -7.30 -9.08 6.15
CA ASP A 24 -8.14 -10.28 6.09
C ASP A 24 -8.54 -10.73 7.51
N ILE A 25 -9.32 -11.80 7.62
CA ILE A 25 -9.68 -12.47 8.87
C ILE A 25 -9.04 -13.86 8.90
N ASN A 26 -8.34 -14.22 9.97
CA ASN A 26 -7.75 -15.55 10.14
C ASN A 26 -8.75 -16.59 10.65
N ALA A 27 -8.31 -17.85 10.79
CA ALA A 27 -9.16 -18.95 11.29
C ALA A 27 -9.64 -18.78 12.73
N LYS A 28 -9.04 -17.87 13.51
CA LYS A 28 -9.47 -17.54 14.88
C LYS A 28 -10.53 -16.42 14.91
N GLY A 29 -10.85 -15.83 13.76
CA GLY A 29 -11.76 -14.68 13.66
C GLY A 29 -11.09 -13.33 13.91
N ASN A 30 -9.77 -13.27 13.99
CA ASN A 30 -9.04 -12.01 14.20
C ASN A 30 -8.65 -11.37 12.87
N ILE A 31 -8.60 -10.03 12.86
CA ILE A 31 -8.05 -9.28 11.74
C ILE A 31 -6.53 -9.53 11.64
N VAL A 32 -6.09 -9.86 10.44
CA VAL A 32 -4.67 -9.97 10.09
C VAL A 32 -4.26 -8.90 9.10
N VAL A 33 -3.02 -8.46 9.22
CA VAL A 33 -2.37 -7.52 8.29
C VAL A 33 -1.21 -8.20 7.59
N ARG A 34 -1.12 -8.00 6.27
CA ARG A 34 -0.06 -8.50 5.38
C ARG A 34 0.68 -7.32 4.77
N PRO A 35 1.76 -6.80 5.38
CA PRO A 35 2.45 -5.62 4.87
C PRO A 35 3.00 -5.81 3.44
N ASN A 36 3.31 -7.06 3.08
CA ASN A 36 3.73 -7.45 1.74
C ASN A 36 2.78 -8.51 1.18
N ARG A 37 2.06 -8.17 0.10
CA ARG A 37 1.11 -9.06 -0.59
C ARG A 37 1.73 -10.34 -1.15
N LYS A 38 3.03 -10.37 -1.42
CA LYS A 38 3.74 -11.52 -2.00
C LYS A 38 4.16 -12.53 -0.93
N ASN A 39 4.35 -12.09 0.30
CA ASN A 39 4.79 -12.94 1.40
C ASN A 39 3.58 -13.37 2.21
N LYS A 40 3.55 -14.65 2.63
CA LYS A 40 2.50 -15.19 3.52
C LYS A 40 2.74 -14.84 4.99
N HIS A 41 3.33 -13.68 5.26
CA HIS A 41 3.59 -13.24 6.63
C HIS A 41 2.41 -12.40 7.12
N ASP A 42 1.55 -13.04 7.89
CA ASP A 42 0.33 -12.46 8.45
C ASP A 42 0.59 -12.03 9.89
N ILE A 43 0.25 -10.78 10.21
CA ILE A 43 0.34 -10.21 11.57
C ILE A 43 -1.07 -10.19 12.15
N ASP A 44 -1.31 -10.97 13.21
CA ASP A 44 -2.59 -10.94 13.95
C ASP A 44 -2.65 -9.69 14.84
N LEU A 45 -3.60 -8.79 14.54
CA LEU A 45 -3.73 -7.52 15.25
C LEU A 45 -4.11 -7.71 16.72
N LYS A 46 -4.89 -8.75 17.05
CA LYS A 46 -5.28 -8.98 18.44
C LYS A 46 -4.07 -9.37 19.28
N ASN A 47 -3.27 -10.31 18.77
CA ASN A 47 -2.04 -10.72 19.46
C ASN A 47 -1.05 -9.55 19.55
N LEU A 48 -0.92 -8.75 18.50
CA LEU A 48 -0.06 -7.56 18.51
C LEU A 48 -0.48 -6.55 19.59
N VAL A 49 -1.78 -6.29 19.73
CA VAL A 49 -2.29 -5.40 20.77
C VAL A 49 -2.04 -5.97 22.18
N ASP A 50 -2.26 -7.28 22.36
CA ASP A 50 -2.00 -7.95 23.64
C ASP A 50 -0.51 -7.90 24.02
N ASP A 51 0.38 -8.09 23.05
CA ASP A 51 1.83 -7.95 23.23
C ASP A 51 2.24 -6.51 23.59
N ILE A 52 1.57 -5.51 23.01
CA ILE A 52 1.81 -4.09 23.33
C ILE A 52 1.36 -3.80 24.76
N GLN A 53 0.18 -4.26 25.15
CA GLN A 53 -0.34 -4.06 26.51
C GLN A 53 0.50 -4.78 27.57
N SER A 54 0.95 -6.01 27.30
CA SER A 54 1.82 -6.77 28.22
C SER A 54 3.19 -6.12 28.43
N LYS A 55 3.67 -5.34 27.45
CA LYS A 55 4.88 -4.51 27.57
C LYS A 55 4.66 -3.20 28.35
N GLY A 56 3.45 -2.96 28.86
CA GLY A 56 3.13 -1.80 29.69
C GLY A 56 2.70 -0.55 28.91
N TYR A 57 2.48 -0.65 27.59
CA TYR A 57 1.94 0.46 26.82
C TYR A 57 0.42 0.54 26.97
N SER A 58 -0.08 1.75 27.26
CA SER A 58 -1.52 2.02 27.33
C SER A 58 -2.13 2.24 25.94
N LEU A 59 -3.35 1.74 25.74
CA LEU A 59 -4.17 2.06 24.56
C LEU A 59 -4.86 3.43 24.76
N PRO A 60 -5.17 4.19 23.68
CA PRO A 60 -5.07 3.83 22.26
C PRO A 60 -3.66 3.97 21.68
N VAL A 61 -3.31 3.10 20.73
CA VAL A 61 -2.04 3.16 19.98
C VAL A 61 -2.30 3.26 18.47
N LEU A 62 -1.47 4.04 17.78
CA LEU A 62 -1.49 4.16 16.32
C LEU A 62 -0.42 3.25 15.71
N ILE A 63 -0.84 2.17 15.06
CA ILE A 63 0.08 1.21 14.42
C ILE A 63 0.23 1.58 12.95
N ARG A 64 1.47 1.84 12.51
CA ARG A 64 1.79 2.23 11.14
C ARG A 64 2.45 1.10 10.36
N PHE A 65 1.84 0.70 9.25
CA PHE A 65 2.40 -0.26 8.30
C PHE A 65 3.04 0.47 7.11
N SER A 66 4.29 0.88 7.26
CA SER A 66 5.01 1.69 6.25
C SER A 66 5.14 1.02 4.89
N ASP A 67 5.20 -0.31 4.84
CA ASP A 67 5.34 -1.03 3.57
C ASP A 67 4.07 -1.01 2.72
N ILE A 68 2.89 -1.00 3.35
CA ILE A 68 1.61 -0.83 2.66
C ILE A 68 1.57 0.54 1.98
N LEU A 69 2.02 1.59 2.68
CA LEU A 69 2.08 2.95 2.13
C LEU A 69 3.00 3.02 0.90
N LYS A 70 4.20 2.44 1.00
CA LYS A 70 5.15 2.38 -0.14
C LYS A 70 4.55 1.62 -1.32
N ALA A 71 3.92 0.48 -1.06
CA ALA A 71 3.31 -0.34 -2.10
C ALA A 71 2.14 0.38 -2.79
N SER A 72 1.31 1.12 -2.05
CA SER A 72 0.23 1.92 -2.61
C SER A 72 0.74 3.02 -3.55
N ILE A 73 1.79 3.75 -3.15
CA ILE A 73 2.42 4.78 -3.98
C ILE A 73 2.99 4.14 -5.27
N ALA A 74 3.72 3.03 -5.14
CA ALA A 74 4.28 2.32 -6.27
C ALA A 74 3.18 1.81 -7.23
N ASN A 75 2.08 1.26 -6.69
CA ASN A 75 0.96 0.78 -7.50
C ASN A 75 0.30 1.91 -8.29
N LEU A 76 0.15 3.09 -7.67
CA LEU A 76 -0.40 4.27 -8.34
C LEU A 76 0.50 4.73 -9.49
N ALA A 77 1.79 4.91 -9.23
CA ALA A 77 2.77 5.32 -10.24
C ALA A 77 2.81 4.33 -11.41
N ASN A 78 2.86 3.03 -11.11
CA ASN A 78 2.87 1.98 -12.13
C ASN A 78 1.58 1.97 -12.98
N SER A 79 0.42 2.30 -12.40
CA SER A 79 -0.84 2.37 -13.14
C SER A 79 -0.83 3.52 -14.13
N PHE A 80 -0.33 4.70 -13.75
CA PHE A 80 -0.18 5.82 -14.68
C PHE A 80 0.82 5.52 -15.79
N GLN A 81 1.97 4.91 -15.46
CA GLN A 81 2.97 4.52 -16.46
C GLN A 81 2.42 3.50 -17.47
N ARG A 82 1.64 2.50 -17.00
CA ARG A 82 0.98 1.54 -17.89
C ARG A 82 -0.02 2.22 -18.82
N SER A 83 -0.83 3.13 -18.30
CA SER A 83 -1.77 3.88 -19.12
C SER A 83 -1.04 4.73 -20.15
N SER A 84 -0.01 5.48 -19.77
CA SER A 84 0.76 6.33 -20.69
C SER A 84 1.60 5.57 -21.72
N MET A 85 1.91 4.29 -21.47
CA MET A 85 2.51 3.41 -22.49
C MET A 85 1.48 2.86 -23.48
N ASN A 86 0.24 2.64 -23.02
CA ASN A 86 -0.79 1.98 -23.81
C ASN A 86 -1.63 2.97 -24.63
N THR A 87 -1.81 4.19 -24.15
CA THR A 87 -2.18 5.35 -24.97
C THR A 87 -0.88 6.03 -25.40
N ASN A 88 -0.68 6.21 -26.71
CA ASN A 88 0.41 7.00 -27.30
C ASN A 88 0.30 8.49 -26.91
N ILE A 89 0.36 8.80 -25.61
CA ILE A 89 0.48 10.16 -25.12
C ILE A 89 1.93 10.52 -25.35
N MET A 90 2.16 11.15 -26.50
CA MET A 90 3.40 11.82 -26.86
C MET A 90 3.69 12.88 -25.79
N VAL A 91 4.36 12.49 -24.71
CA VAL A 91 5.01 13.45 -23.82
C VAL A 91 6.22 13.98 -24.58
N ASN A 92 6.00 15.08 -25.29
CA ASN A 92 7.05 15.94 -25.79
C ASN A 92 7.84 16.45 -24.59
N THR A 93 8.84 15.67 -24.19
CA THR A 93 9.94 16.15 -23.36
C THR A 93 10.72 17.10 -24.27
N THR A 94 10.29 18.36 -24.31
CA THR A 94 11.10 19.43 -24.88
C THR A 94 12.42 19.40 -24.15
N GLY A 95 13.45 18.89 -24.84
CA GLY A 95 14.82 19.01 -24.39
C GLY A 95 15.08 20.49 -24.15
N ILE A 96 15.36 20.84 -22.89
CA ILE A 96 16.06 22.07 -22.58
C ILE A 96 17.47 21.86 -23.11
N SER A 97 17.64 22.12 -24.40
CA SER A 97 18.94 22.30 -25.03
C SER A 97 19.45 23.66 -24.58
N ASP A 98 20.19 23.69 -23.48
CA ASP A 98 21.04 24.81 -23.10
C ASP A 98 22.16 24.95 -24.15
N GLN A 99 21.88 25.69 -25.23
CA GLN A 99 22.90 26.17 -26.15
C GLN A 99 23.39 27.53 -25.65
N GLY A 100 24.24 27.50 -24.63
CA GLY A 100 25.14 28.59 -24.34
C GLY A 100 26.13 28.74 -25.50
N GLN A 101 25.86 29.66 -26.41
CA GLN A 101 26.76 30.06 -27.48
C GLN A 101 27.86 30.98 -26.90
N PRO A 102 29.17 30.63 -26.93
CA PRO A 102 30.20 31.64 -26.83
C PRO A 102 30.48 32.23 -28.23
N ALA A 103 30.25 33.53 -28.36
CA ALA A 103 30.64 34.33 -29.50
C ALA A 103 32.15 34.17 -29.75
N LYS A 104 32.53 33.73 -30.95
CA LYS A 104 33.90 33.85 -31.43
C LYS A 104 34.11 35.25 -32.01
N THR A 105 34.78 36.09 -31.25
CA THR A 105 35.50 37.26 -31.75
C THR A 105 36.90 36.80 -32.15
N GLY A 106 37.35 37.09 -33.38
CA GLY A 106 38.73 36.80 -33.76
C GLY A 106 39.04 37.05 -35.23
N CYS A 107 39.78 38.15 -35.44
CA CYS A 107 40.51 38.61 -36.64
C CYS A 107 39.72 38.96 -37.91
#